data_AF-A0A976XBY4-F1
#
_entry.id   AF-A0A976XBY4-F1
#
_cell.length_a   1.000
_cell.length_b   1.000
_cell.length_c   1.000
_cell.angle_alpha   90.00
_cell.angle_beta   90.00
_cell.angle_gamma   90.00
#
_symmetry.space_group_name_H-M   'P 1'
#
loop_
_entity.id
_entity.type
_entity.pdbx_description
1 polymer ?
#
loop_
_entity_poly.entity_id
_entity_poly.type
_entity_poly.pdbx_seq_one_letter_code
_entity_poly.pdbx_strand_id
1 'polypeptide(L)'
;MKSHKKFHAAFTIVELLIVVVVIAILATITVIAYNGITTQAKDSALKSDLSITSKKLHLEKVDTGSYPPSKPSYAPSTIQYTQTSGGQGFCATASKDGKAFSITHIGVIQSGACTGHSVAGSGSGTEIVANSLIQGVTSAQCAALPTFTGNNTNAIRTVIDIRGGTSRTYEIAKLADNKCWMLTNLKLGSTAGSITLTPSDTNIANTFSLPQLNDGTRAQDVSTNPGNDYDTPYIYGPIPGDTGSGATNYGYLYNWSAATAGETRISHDQTKGNAPYSICPANWRLPTGGTSGTVEFPMLNAKMSNSDATTGSISGGSGFYQNWQHGGAFKGVFSGSWNAGVFQGQSSIGHFWSRSVYPTDVTKVRSTYIKVDDVHPGNGGTRILGYAVRCLMD
;
A
#
# COMPACT_ATOMS: atom_id res chain seq x y z
N MET A 1 55.67 57.67 -0.01
CA MET A 1 54.76 56.67 0.58
C MET A 1 53.91 56.04 -0.52
N LYS A 2 54.13 54.76 -0.86
CA LYS A 2 53.24 54.01 -1.76
C LYS A 2 52.14 53.37 -0.92
N SER A 3 50.89 53.78 -1.14
CA SER A 3 49.72 53.24 -0.45
C SER A 3 49.34 51.89 -1.07
N HIS A 4 49.54 50.79 -0.35
CA HIS A 4 49.03 49.46 -0.72
C HIS A 4 47.51 49.42 -0.47
N LYS A 5 46.69 49.53 -1.53
CA LYS A 5 45.25 49.27 -1.46
C LYS A 5 45.02 47.76 -1.35
N LYS A 6 44.44 47.28 -0.24
CA LYS A 6 43.97 45.90 -0.09
C LYS A 6 42.70 45.71 -0.92
N PHE A 7 42.77 44.93 -2.00
CA PHE A 7 41.60 44.48 -2.74
C PHE A 7 40.81 43.50 -1.85
N HIS A 8 39.58 43.87 -1.49
CA HIS A 8 38.63 42.92 -0.93
C HIS A 8 38.06 42.15 -2.11
N ALA A 9 38.34 40.84 -2.20
CA ALA A 9 37.71 39.99 -3.19
C ALA A 9 36.20 39.98 -2.90
N ALA A 10 35.41 40.59 -3.78
CA ALA A 10 33.96 40.56 -3.69
C ALA A 10 33.50 39.16 -4.10
N PHE A 11 32.79 38.47 -3.20
CA PHE A 11 32.15 37.18 -3.47
C PHE A 11 31.13 37.35 -4.59
N THR A 12 31.17 36.49 -5.60
CA THR A 12 30.18 36.51 -6.67
C THR A 12 28.85 35.98 -6.15
N ILE A 13 27.75 36.53 -6.67
CA ILE A 13 26.40 36.03 -6.36
C ILE A 13 26.27 34.54 -6.67
N VAL A 14 26.99 34.05 -7.69
CA VAL A 14 26.98 32.64 -8.12
C VAL A 14 27.57 31.73 -7.05
N GLU A 15 28.69 32.12 -6.41
CA GLU A 15 29.32 31.33 -5.36
C GLU A 15 28.42 31.21 -4.12
N LEU A 16 27.76 32.30 -3.72
CA LEU A 16 26.80 32.28 -2.62
C LEU A 16 25.58 31.40 -2.96
N LEU A 17 25.08 31.49 -4.20
CA LEU A 17 23.92 30.71 -4.66
C LEU A 17 24.20 29.21 -4.61
N ILE A 18 25.37 28.77 -5.09
CA ILE A 18 25.75 27.35 -5.07
C ILE A 18 25.79 26.83 -3.65
N VAL A 19 26.33 27.59 -2.70
CA VAL A 19 26.39 27.19 -1.28
C VAL A 19 24.99 26.99 -0.70
N VAL A 20 24.05 27.91 -0.96
CA VAL A 20 22.68 27.79 -0.46
C VAL A 20 21.97 26.58 -1.08
N VAL A 21 22.17 26.34 -2.38
CA VAL A 21 21.61 25.15 -3.07
C VAL A 21 22.17 23.86 -2.48
N VAL A 22 23.48 23.78 -2.25
CA VAL A 22 24.12 22.60 -1.65
C VAL A 22 23.60 22.35 -0.23
N ILE A 23 23.48 23.40 0.59
CA ILE A 23 22.92 23.27 1.95
C ILE A 23 21.46 22.81 1.89
N ALA A 24 20.65 23.32 0.96
CA ALA A 24 19.25 22.90 0.81
C ALA A 24 19.13 21.41 0.42
N ILE A 25 20.01 20.93 -0.46
CA ILE A 25 20.03 19.51 -0.85
C ILE A 25 20.46 18.63 0.33
N LEU A 26 21.55 18.99 1.02
CA LEU A 26 22.07 18.24 2.16
C LEU A 26 21.09 18.21 3.34
N ALA A 27 20.43 19.34 3.65
CA ALA A 27 19.41 19.42 4.68
C ALA A 27 18.23 18.49 4.37
N THR A 28 17.80 18.44 3.11
CA THR A 28 16.68 17.57 2.72
C THR A 28 17.01 16.09 2.90
N ILE A 29 18.19 15.66 2.46
CA ILE A 29 18.64 14.26 2.58
C ILE A 29 18.81 13.85 4.05
N THR A 30 19.38 14.72 4.87
CA THR A 30 19.63 14.44 6.30
C THR A 30 18.34 14.31 7.12
N VAL A 31 17.31 15.12 6.84
CA VAL A 31 16.00 15.02 7.52
C VAL A 31 15.34 13.66 7.28
N ILE A 32 15.37 13.15 6.04
CA ILE A 32 14.79 11.84 5.69
C ILE A 32 15.54 10.70 6.40
N ALA A 33 16.88 10.76 6.44
CA ALA A 33 17.70 9.76 7.12
C ALA A 33 17.52 9.77 8.65
N TYR A 34 17.41 10.95 9.26
CA TYR A 34 17.25 11.11 10.71
C TYR A 34 15.92 10.53 11.23
N ASN A 35 14.83 10.69 10.47
CA ASN A 35 13.53 10.10 10.81
C ASN A 35 13.55 8.55 10.76
N GLY A 36 14.34 7.96 9.86
CA GLY A 36 14.54 6.51 9.79
C GLY A 36 15.36 5.96 10.97
N ILE A 37 16.49 6.59 11.27
CA ILE A 37 17.40 6.16 12.36
C ILE A 37 16.71 6.27 13.72
N THR A 38 15.97 7.35 13.97
CA THR A 38 15.22 7.52 15.22
C THR A 38 14.15 6.45 15.41
N THR A 39 13.49 6.03 14.32
CA THR A 39 12.50 4.93 14.36
C THR A 39 13.16 3.58 14.66
N GLN A 40 14.31 3.28 14.03
CA GLN A 40 15.04 2.04 14.29
C GLN A 40 15.64 1.97 15.71
N ALA A 41 16.09 3.11 16.23
CA ALA A 41 16.57 3.24 17.61
C ALA A 41 15.43 3.00 18.62
N LYS A 42 14.23 3.53 18.35
CA LYS A 42 13.04 3.26 19.17
C LYS A 42 12.64 1.78 19.16
N ASP A 43 12.61 1.15 17.99
CA ASP A 43 12.30 -0.29 17.88
C ASP A 43 13.33 -1.14 18.62
N SER A 44 14.62 -0.81 18.49
CA SER A 44 15.70 -1.49 19.21
C SER A 44 15.57 -1.32 20.72
N ALA A 45 15.17 -0.13 21.19
CA ALA A 45 14.93 0.13 22.60
C ALA A 45 13.78 -0.73 23.16
N LEU A 46 12.63 -0.81 22.46
CA LEU A 46 11.51 -1.65 22.88
C LEU A 46 11.89 -3.13 22.98
N LYS A 47 12.64 -3.64 21.99
CA LYS A 47 13.14 -5.02 21.98
C LYS A 47 14.13 -5.28 23.12
N SER A 48 15.00 -4.32 23.40
CA SER A 48 15.94 -4.37 24.51
C SER A 48 15.21 -4.44 25.85
N ASP A 49 14.22 -3.57 26.07
CA ASP A 49 13.41 -3.56 27.29
C ASP A 49 12.70 -4.90 27.52
N LEU A 50 12.16 -5.51 26.46
CA LEU A 50 11.55 -6.84 26.52
C LEU A 50 12.56 -7.93 26.89
N SER A 51 13.75 -7.91 26.27
CA SER A 51 14.79 -8.91 26.55
C SER A 51 15.29 -8.82 28.00
N ILE A 52 15.53 -7.60 28.49
CA ILE A 52 15.95 -7.36 29.87
C ILE A 52 14.87 -7.81 30.86
N THR A 53 13.61 -7.48 30.57
CA THR A 53 12.47 -7.85 31.44
C THR A 53 12.25 -9.36 31.45
N SER A 54 12.30 -10.02 30.29
CA SER A 54 12.18 -11.48 30.17
C SER A 54 13.26 -12.22 30.96
N LYS A 55 14.52 -11.77 30.92
CA LYS A 55 15.60 -12.37 31.70
C LYS A 55 15.33 -12.30 33.21
N LYS A 56 14.86 -11.15 33.71
CA LYS A 56 14.52 -10.98 35.12
C LYS A 56 13.32 -11.86 35.54
N LEU A 57 12.31 -11.97 34.68
CA LEU A 57 11.17 -12.87 34.90
C LEU A 57 11.63 -14.34 34.99
N HIS A 58 12.58 -14.76 34.15
CA HIS A 58 13.16 -16.10 34.22
C HIS A 58 13.92 -16.34 35.53
N LEU A 59 14.71 -15.37 35.99
CA LEU A 59 15.41 -15.46 37.28
C LEU A 59 14.41 -15.59 38.44
N GLU A 60 13.38 -14.75 38.46
CA GLU A 60 12.37 -14.79 39.52
C GLU A 60 11.57 -16.10 39.54
N LYS A 61 11.31 -16.71 38.37
CA LYS A 61 10.71 -18.05 38.28
C LYS A 61 11.62 -19.13 38.86
N VAL A 62 12.94 -19.01 38.69
CA VAL A 62 13.89 -19.95 39.30
C VAL A 62 13.82 -19.88 40.82
N ASP A 63 13.65 -18.68 41.38
CA ASP A 63 13.62 -18.49 42.84
C ASP A 63 12.27 -18.85 43.47
N THR A 64 11.16 -18.53 42.80
CA THR A 64 9.81 -18.64 43.38
C THR A 64 8.99 -19.82 42.84
N GLY A 65 9.50 -20.52 41.81
CA GLY A 65 8.83 -21.65 41.16
C GLY A 65 7.75 -21.26 40.14
N SER A 66 7.37 -19.98 40.04
CA SER A 66 6.36 -19.49 39.08
C SER A 66 6.70 -18.07 38.61
N TYR A 67 6.18 -17.65 37.45
CA TYR A 67 6.26 -16.23 37.08
C TYR A 67 5.33 -15.39 37.97
N PRO A 68 5.58 -14.08 38.16
CA PRO A 68 4.71 -13.23 38.98
C PRO A 68 3.25 -13.20 38.50
N PRO A 69 2.26 -13.14 39.40
CA PRO A 69 0.84 -13.06 39.03
C PRO A 69 0.44 -11.68 38.48
N SER A 70 1.26 -10.66 38.70
CA SER A 70 1.04 -9.30 38.23
C SER A 70 2.33 -8.71 37.65
N LYS A 71 2.23 -7.56 36.99
CA LYS A 71 3.39 -6.87 36.42
C LYS A 71 4.41 -6.55 37.53
N PRO A 72 5.66 -7.04 37.42
CA PRO A 72 6.69 -6.75 38.42
C PRO A 72 7.15 -5.29 38.37
N SER A 73 7.55 -4.75 39.52
CA SER A 73 7.94 -3.33 39.69
C SER A 73 9.16 -2.92 38.87
N TYR A 74 10.04 -3.86 38.52
CA TYR A 74 11.22 -3.61 37.70
C TYR A 74 10.92 -3.55 36.20
N ALA A 75 9.72 -3.96 35.76
CA ALA A 75 9.33 -3.85 34.36
C ALA A 75 9.00 -2.38 34.03
N PRO A 76 9.60 -1.78 32.99
CA PRO A 76 9.31 -0.41 32.58
C PRO A 76 7.81 -0.12 32.42
N SER A 77 7.39 1.13 32.63
CA SER A 77 5.98 1.55 32.47
C SER A 77 5.44 1.28 31.07
N THR A 78 6.30 1.26 30.05
CA THR A 78 6.00 0.95 28.64
C THR A 78 5.69 -0.52 28.37
N ILE A 79 5.89 -1.41 29.34
CA ILE A 79 5.61 -2.85 29.22
C ILE A 79 4.26 -3.22 29.84
N GLN A 80 3.44 -3.95 29.10
CA GLN A 80 2.30 -4.68 29.61
C GLN A 80 2.66 -6.14 29.83
N TYR A 81 2.05 -6.79 30.82
CA TYR A 81 2.41 -8.13 31.25
C TYR A 81 1.15 -8.90 31.65
N THR A 82 1.06 -10.14 31.19
CA THR A 82 0.03 -11.11 31.61
C THR A 82 0.71 -12.44 31.92
N GLN A 83 0.43 -12.99 33.10
CA GLN A 83 0.82 -14.34 33.47
C GLN A 83 -0.08 -15.35 32.73
N THR A 84 0.50 -16.45 32.24
CA THR A 84 -0.24 -17.49 31.52
C THR A 84 0.01 -18.87 32.11
N SER A 85 -0.80 -19.85 31.71
CA SER A 85 -0.56 -21.27 32.02
C SER A 85 -0.39 -21.56 33.52
N GLY A 86 -1.21 -20.93 34.38
CA GLY A 86 -1.18 -21.16 35.82
C GLY A 86 0.14 -20.77 36.51
N GLY A 87 0.87 -19.80 35.96
CA GLY A 87 2.17 -19.34 36.49
C GLY A 87 3.39 -19.93 35.79
N GLN A 88 3.18 -20.87 34.86
CA GLN A 88 4.29 -21.50 34.14
C GLN A 88 4.70 -20.75 32.87
N GLY A 89 3.89 -19.79 32.41
CA GLY A 89 4.19 -18.93 31.27
C GLY A 89 3.90 -17.46 31.56
N PHE A 90 4.35 -16.60 30.66
CA PHE A 90 3.97 -15.21 30.60
C PHE A 90 3.94 -14.73 29.15
N CYS A 91 3.28 -13.60 28.95
CA CYS A 91 3.41 -12.78 27.75
C CYS A 91 3.62 -11.32 28.17
N ALA A 92 4.64 -10.68 27.62
CA ALA A 92 4.93 -9.26 27.83
C ALA A 92 4.90 -8.51 26.50
N THR A 93 4.38 -7.28 26.50
CA THR A 93 4.31 -6.41 25.32
C THR A 93 4.94 -5.08 25.61
N ALA A 94 5.89 -4.66 24.77
CA ALA A 94 6.38 -3.28 24.76
C ALA A 94 5.80 -2.57 23.54
N SER A 95 5.29 -1.37 23.75
CA SER A 95 4.66 -0.59 22.67
C SER A 95 5.00 0.89 22.76
N LYS A 96 5.15 1.51 21.59
CA LYS A 96 5.33 2.95 21.42
C LYS A 96 5.03 3.32 19.96
N ASP A 97 4.44 4.49 19.75
CA ASP A 97 4.19 5.05 18.42
C ASP A 97 3.49 4.06 17.46
N GLY A 98 2.51 3.30 17.95
CA GLY A 98 1.70 2.38 17.11
C GLY A 98 2.36 1.05 16.77
N LYS A 99 3.60 0.84 17.22
CA LYS A 99 4.30 -0.43 17.10
C LYS A 99 4.25 -1.20 18.41
N ALA A 100 4.18 -2.52 18.28
CA ALA A 100 4.26 -3.43 19.41
C ALA A 100 5.18 -4.60 19.09
N PHE A 101 5.93 -5.01 20.11
CA PHE A 101 6.67 -6.26 20.13
C PHE A 101 6.23 -7.03 21.37
N SER A 102 6.20 -8.34 21.25
CA SER A 102 5.89 -9.24 22.36
C SER A 102 6.99 -10.25 22.57
N ILE A 103 7.11 -10.72 23.81
CA ILE A 103 7.98 -11.83 24.18
C ILE A 103 7.21 -12.73 25.15
N THR A 104 7.35 -14.03 24.98
CA THR A 104 6.77 -15.02 25.89
C THR A 104 7.87 -15.72 26.68
N HIS A 105 7.49 -16.65 27.55
CA HIS A 105 8.42 -17.56 28.24
C HIS A 105 9.34 -18.39 27.32
N ILE A 106 9.08 -18.39 26.01
CA ILE A 106 9.95 -19.03 24.99
C ILE A 106 11.21 -18.18 24.73
N GLY A 107 11.19 -16.88 25.05
CA GLY A 107 12.34 -15.99 24.95
C GLY A 107 12.60 -15.41 23.56
N VAL A 108 11.70 -15.63 22.60
CA VAL A 108 11.80 -15.07 21.24
C VAL A 108 10.92 -13.83 21.12
N ILE A 109 11.50 -12.74 20.63
CA ILE A 109 10.74 -11.51 20.36
C ILE A 109 9.97 -11.67 19.05
N GLN A 110 8.68 -11.38 19.10
CA GLN A 110 7.77 -11.41 17.97
C GLN A 110 7.18 -10.02 17.72
N SER A 111 6.80 -9.75 16.47
CA SER A 111 6.05 -8.55 16.13
C SER A 111 4.60 -8.69 16.61
N GLY A 112 4.01 -7.61 17.12
CA GLY A 112 2.64 -7.59 17.64
C GLY A 112 2.55 -7.67 19.16
N ALA A 113 1.35 -7.41 19.68
CA ALA A 113 1.04 -7.45 21.10
C ALA A 113 0.53 -8.81 21.55
N CYS A 114 0.64 -9.09 22.85
CA CYS A 114 -0.06 -10.22 23.47
C CYS A 114 -1.57 -10.00 23.42
N THR A 115 -2.34 -11.09 23.39
CA THR A 115 -3.81 -11.02 23.50
C THR A 115 -4.23 -10.23 24.73
N GLY A 116 -5.09 -9.22 24.56
CA GLY A 116 -5.58 -8.37 25.65
C GLY A 116 -4.66 -7.21 26.05
N HIS A 117 -3.45 -7.12 25.51
CA HIS A 117 -2.58 -5.96 25.72
C HIS A 117 -2.88 -4.85 24.71
N SER A 118 -2.95 -3.61 25.18
CA SER A 118 -3.08 -2.43 24.31
C SER A 118 -1.72 -1.97 23.80
N VAL A 119 -1.70 -1.35 22.62
CA VAL A 119 -0.45 -0.82 22.04
C VAL A 119 -0.44 0.68 22.25
N ALA A 120 0.53 1.18 23.01
CA ALA A 120 0.73 2.61 23.21
C ALA A 120 1.06 3.27 21.85
N GLY A 121 0.21 4.21 21.44
CA GLY A 121 0.25 4.78 20.10
C GLY A 121 -0.49 3.96 19.03
N SER A 122 -1.01 2.77 19.34
CA SER A 122 -2.25 2.32 18.68
C SER A 122 -3.37 3.06 19.39
N GLY A 123 -3.77 4.19 18.84
CA GLY A 123 -5.17 4.51 19.03
C GLY A 123 -6.02 3.50 18.22
N SER A 124 -7.32 3.31 18.42
CA SER A 124 -8.32 4.25 18.98
C SER A 124 -8.07 5.72 18.60
N GLY A 125 -7.28 5.94 17.56
CA GLY A 125 -6.59 7.18 17.28
C GLY A 125 -6.40 7.21 15.79
N THR A 126 -6.48 8.42 15.30
CA THR A 126 -6.79 8.74 13.93
C THR A 126 -5.57 8.72 13.01
N GLU A 127 -4.38 8.44 13.54
CA GLU A 127 -3.13 8.58 12.82
C GLU A 127 -2.63 7.24 12.24
N ILE A 128 -2.22 7.27 10.97
CA ILE A 128 -1.46 6.20 10.33
C ILE A 128 0.02 6.55 10.47
N VAL A 129 0.74 5.73 11.22
CA VAL A 129 2.19 5.89 11.40
C VAL A 129 2.91 5.47 10.13
N ALA A 130 3.93 6.24 9.73
CA ALA A 130 4.74 5.92 8.56
C ALA A 130 5.35 4.52 8.65
N ASN A 131 5.36 3.81 7.52
CA ASN A 131 5.88 2.45 7.39
C ASN A 131 5.13 1.38 8.20
N SER A 132 3.90 1.68 8.64
CA SER A 132 2.98 0.66 9.17
C SER A 132 2.57 -0.33 8.08
N LEU A 133 2.19 -1.55 8.47
CA LEU A 133 1.67 -2.55 7.53
C LEU A 133 0.33 -2.07 6.96
N ILE A 134 0.20 -2.11 5.63
CA ILE A 134 -1.02 -1.68 4.94
C ILE A 134 -2.26 -2.47 5.38
N GLN A 135 -2.10 -3.74 5.76
CA GLN A 135 -3.14 -4.62 6.31
C GLN A 135 -3.70 -4.13 7.66
N GLY A 136 -2.86 -3.41 8.43
CA GLY A 136 -3.22 -2.90 9.75
C GLY A 136 -3.89 -1.53 9.72
N VAL A 137 -4.02 -0.90 8.55
CA VAL A 137 -4.75 0.37 8.41
C VAL A 137 -6.23 0.11 8.67
N THR A 138 -6.85 0.93 9.50
CA THR A 138 -8.27 0.84 9.86
C THR A 138 -9.11 1.92 9.16
N SER A 139 -10.40 1.66 9.00
CA SER A 139 -11.36 2.65 8.48
C SER A 139 -11.40 3.93 9.33
N ALA A 140 -11.24 3.82 10.65
CA ALA A 140 -11.18 4.98 11.55
C ALA A 140 -9.95 5.86 11.30
N GLN A 141 -8.78 5.24 11.08
CA GLN A 141 -7.58 5.97 10.69
C GLN A 141 -7.72 6.59 9.30
N CYS A 142 -8.32 5.84 8.36
CA CYS A 142 -8.61 6.35 7.03
C CYS A 142 -9.49 7.60 7.08
N ALA A 143 -10.64 7.52 7.77
CA ALA A 143 -11.63 8.58 7.87
C ALA A 143 -11.04 9.88 8.41
N ALA A 144 -10.04 9.79 9.28
CA ALA A 144 -9.44 10.92 9.95
C ALA A 144 -8.23 11.53 9.23
N LEU A 145 -7.75 10.92 8.14
CA LEU A 145 -6.79 11.59 7.26
C LEU A 145 -7.41 12.87 6.69
N PRO A 146 -6.62 13.94 6.51
CA PRO A 146 -7.06 15.06 5.67
C PRO A 146 -7.25 14.58 4.22
N THR A 147 -8.20 15.18 3.50
CA THR A 147 -8.43 14.86 2.10
C THR A 147 -7.26 15.37 1.25
N PHE A 148 -6.67 14.48 0.46
CA PHE A 148 -5.62 14.82 -0.50
C PHE A 148 -6.22 15.39 -1.78
N THR A 149 -5.64 16.50 -2.23
CA THR A 149 -6.11 17.31 -3.38
C THR A 149 -5.09 17.39 -4.51
N GLY A 150 -3.97 16.66 -4.42
CA GLY A 150 -2.84 16.72 -5.36
C GLY A 150 -1.65 17.54 -4.83
N ASN A 151 -1.92 18.63 -4.11
CA ASN A 151 -0.88 19.60 -3.71
C ASN A 151 -0.46 19.48 -2.24
N ASN A 152 -1.33 18.96 -1.38
CA ASN A 152 -1.10 18.84 0.07
C ASN A 152 -0.46 17.49 0.43
N THR A 153 0.83 17.33 0.14
CA THR A 153 1.56 16.07 0.32
C THR A 153 1.59 15.56 1.77
N ASN A 154 1.35 16.42 2.76
CA ASN A 154 1.16 16.04 4.16
C ASN A 154 -0.08 15.16 4.41
N ALA A 155 -1.01 15.06 3.47
CA ALA A 155 -2.14 14.14 3.51
C ALA A 155 -1.78 12.71 3.08
N ILE A 156 -0.61 12.52 2.48
CA ILE A 156 -0.13 11.21 2.04
C ILE A 156 0.46 10.44 3.22
N ARG A 157 0.24 9.13 3.24
CA ARG A 157 0.89 8.21 4.18
C ARG A 157 1.64 7.13 3.42
N THR A 158 2.83 6.85 3.92
CA THR A 158 3.68 5.78 3.40
C THR A 158 3.48 4.54 4.26
N VAL A 159 3.10 3.43 3.65
CA VAL A 159 2.84 2.14 4.29
C VAL A 159 3.69 1.05 3.66
N ILE A 160 3.89 -0.05 4.38
CA ILE A 160 4.65 -1.21 3.91
C ILE A 160 3.69 -2.38 3.65
N ASP A 161 3.98 -3.14 2.61
CA ASP A 161 3.40 -4.45 2.36
C ASP A 161 4.52 -5.49 2.28
N ILE A 162 4.39 -6.58 3.04
CA ILE A 162 5.37 -7.66 3.11
C ILE A 162 4.88 -8.94 2.41
N ARG A 163 3.68 -8.90 1.82
CA ARG A 163 3.12 -10.05 1.11
C ARG A 163 4.00 -10.41 -0.10
N GLY A 164 4.20 -11.70 -0.30
CA GLY A 164 5.08 -12.22 -1.36
C GLY A 164 6.58 -12.21 -1.02
N GLY A 165 6.94 -12.07 0.26
CA GLY A 165 8.31 -12.27 0.75
C GLY A 165 9.29 -11.13 0.46
N THR A 166 8.86 -10.08 -0.26
CA THR A 166 9.64 -8.86 -0.50
C THR A 166 8.90 -7.67 0.09
N SER A 167 9.57 -6.91 0.96
CA SER A 167 9.00 -5.68 1.51
C SER A 167 8.88 -4.62 0.42
N ARG A 168 7.70 -4.03 0.32
CA ARG A 168 7.35 -2.97 -0.63
C ARG A 168 6.71 -1.81 0.08
N THR A 169 6.91 -0.62 -0.46
CA THR A 169 6.37 0.62 0.08
C THR A 169 5.32 1.17 -0.86
N TYR A 170 4.19 1.59 -0.29
CA TYR A 170 3.08 2.20 -1.03
C TYR A 170 2.68 3.53 -0.38
N GLU A 171 2.21 4.45 -1.21
CA GLU A 171 1.54 5.67 -0.79
C GLU A 171 0.03 5.44 -0.77
N ILE A 172 -0.62 5.90 0.29
CA ILE A 172 -2.08 5.93 0.43
C ILE A 172 -2.54 7.34 0.85
N ALA A 173 -3.77 7.70 0.51
CA ALA A 173 -4.40 8.93 0.99
C ALA A 173 -5.92 8.83 0.96
N LYS A 174 -6.60 9.64 1.79
CA LYS A 174 -8.04 9.87 1.66
C LYS A 174 -8.30 10.82 0.50
N LEU A 175 -9.11 10.44 -0.48
CA LEU A 175 -9.44 11.27 -1.64
C LEU A 175 -10.81 11.96 -1.47
N ALA A 176 -11.20 12.74 -2.47
CA ALA A 176 -12.37 13.62 -2.43
C ALA A 176 -13.72 12.88 -2.26
N ASP A 177 -13.74 11.57 -2.49
CA ASP A 177 -14.89 10.70 -2.20
C ASP A 177 -14.95 10.23 -0.74
N ASN A 178 -14.08 10.77 0.12
CA ASN A 178 -13.90 10.45 1.53
C ASN A 178 -13.44 9.01 1.81
N LYS A 179 -12.93 8.30 0.81
CA LYS A 179 -12.36 6.96 0.96
C LYS A 179 -10.84 6.98 0.85
N CYS A 180 -10.18 5.97 1.39
CA CYS A 180 -8.74 5.82 1.22
C CYS A 180 -8.42 5.03 -0.02
N TRP A 181 -7.49 5.57 -0.80
CA TRP A 181 -7.01 4.97 -2.03
C TRP A 181 -5.52 4.74 -1.95
N MET A 182 -5.08 3.64 -2.54
CA MET A 182 -3.68 3.51 -2.95
C MET A 182 -3.38 4.54 -4.04
N LEU A 183 -2.34 5.34 -3.82
CA LEU A 183 -1.78 6.26 -4.82
C LEU A 183 -0.68 5.61 -5.66
N THR A 184 -0.11 4.51 -5.18
CA THR A 184 0.89 3.71 -5.90
C THR A 184 0.23 2.45 -6.46
N ASN A 185 0.64 2.04 -7.66
CA ASN A 185 0.15 0.78 -8.25
C ASN A 185 0.67 -0.42 -7.45
N LEU A 186 -0.19 -1.42 -7.27
CA LEU A 186 0.19 -2.65 -6.57
C LEU A 186 1.31 -3.36 -7.34
N LYS A 187 2.31 -3.81 -6.59
CA LYS A 187 3.43 -4.62 -7.08
C LYS A 187 3.50 -5.86 -6.21
N LEU A 188 2.54 -6.78 -6.34
CA LEU A 188 2.45 -8.03 -5.59
C LEU A 188 2.74 -9.23 -6.50
N GLY A 189 3.77 -10.02 -6.18
CA GLY A 189 4.22 -11.16 -6.99
C GLY A 189 5.73 -11.37 -6.89
N SER A 190 6.20 -12.54 -7.37
CA SER A 190 7.62 -12.93 -7.40
C SER A 190 8.07 -13.42 -8.77
N THR A 191 9.31 -13.11 -9.14
CA THR A 191 9.99 -13.67 -10.31
C THR A 191 10.55 -15.07 -10.06
N ALA A 192 10.62 -15.50 -8.79
CA ALA A 192 11.20 -16.80 -8.40
C ALA A 192 10.16 -17.95 -8.40
N GLY A 193 8.86 -17.63 -8.34
CA GLY A 193 7.80 -18.62 -8.29
C GLY A 193 6.45 -18.01 -7.88
N SER A 194 5.44 -18.87 -7.74
CA SER A 194 4.15 -18.47 -7.17
C SER A 194 4.29 -18.03 -5.71
N ILE A 195 3.46 -17.09 -5.27
CA ILE A 195 3.36 -16.69 -3.87
C ILE A 195 2.03 -17.14 -3.28
N THR A 196 2.05 -17.56 -2.03
CA THR A 196 0.84 -17.94 -1.30
C THR A 196 0.28 -16.72 -0.57
N LEU A 197 -0.97 -16.37 -0.84
CA LEU A 197 -1.73 -15.34 -0.13
C LEU A 197 -2.70 -16.00 0.86
N THR A 198 -2.89 -15.41 2.03
CA THR A 198 -3.78 -15.95 3.06
C THR A 198 -4.87 -14.95 3.46
N PRO A 199 -6.02 -15.43 3.98
CA PRO A 199 -7.08 -14.55 4.48
C PRO A 199 -6.66 -13.61 5.62
N SER A 200 -5.55 -13.91 6.32
CA SER A 200 -5.06 -13.07 7.42
C SER A 200 -4.43 -11.76 6.95
N ASP A 201 -3.96 -11.68 5.70
CA ASP A 201 -3.24 -10.51 5.18
C ASP A 201 -3.77 -9.98 3.84
N THR A 202 -4.70 -10.70 3.21
CA THR A 202 -5.25 -10.41 1.89
C THR A 202 -6.77 -10.50 1.92
N ASN A 203 -7.46 -9.69 1.11
CA ASN A 203 -8.91 -9.68 0.98
C ASN A 203 -9.43 -10.91 0.20
N ILE A 204 -9.29 -12.10 0.78
CA ILE A 204 -9.69 -13.39 0.19
C ILE A 204 -10.36 -14.30 1.22
N ALA A 205 -11.30 -15.14 0.79
CA ALA A 205 -11.93 -16.13 1.67
C ALA A 205 -11.01 -17.31 2.02
N ASN A 206 -10.24 -17.76 1.04
CA ASN A 206 -9.40 -18.96 1.15
C ASN A 206 -8.00 -18.64 0.63
N THR A 207 -7.04 -19.46 1.03
CA THR A 207 -5.66 -19.38 0.53
C THR A 207 -5.65 -19.40 -1.00
N PHE A 208 -4.91 -18.48 -1.60
CA PHE A 208 -4.78 -18.34 -3.05
C PHE A 208 -3.31 -18.40 -3.46
N SER A 209 -2.99 -19.24 -4.45
CA SER A 209 -1.66 -19.29 -5.06
C SER A 209 -1.61 -18.28 -6.20
N LEU A 210 -1.02 -17.12 -5.92
CA LEU A 210 -0.82 -16.09 -6.91
C LEU A 210 0.36 -16.51 -7.82
N PRO A 211 0.18 -16.67 -9.14
CA PRO A 211 1.21 -17.23 -10.02
C PRO A 211 2.51 -16.42 -10.06
N GLN A 212 3.57 -17.05 -10.58
CA GLN A 212 4.81 -16.36 -10.89
C GLN A 212 4.58 -15.28 -11.96
N LEU A 213 5.33 -14.19 -11.91
CA LEU A 213 5.28 -13.18 -12.95
C LEU A 213 5.63 -13.74 -14.33
N ASN A 214 4.85 -13.32 -15.33
CA ASN A 214 5.13 -13.50 -16.75
C ASN A 214 5.82 -12.24 -17.28
N ASP A 215 7.05 -12.39 -17.77
CA ASP A 215 7.86 -11.33 -18.38
C ASP A 215 7.63 -11.21 -19.90
N GLY A 216 6.64 -11.93 -20.44
CA GLY A 216 6.29 -11.98 -21.87
C GLY A 216 6.81 -13.19 -22.61
N THR A 217 7.53 -14.09 -21.92
CA THR A 217 8.01 -15.35 -22.50
C THR A 217 6.95 -16.45 -22.57
N ARG A 218 5.87 -16.35 -21.79
CA ARG A 218 4.76 -17.33 -21.80
C ARG A 218 3.64 -16.86 -22.73
N ALA A 219 3.36 -17.69 -23.75
CA ALA A 219 2.26 -17.53 -24.70
C ALA A 219 0.90 -17.54 -23.97
N GLN A 220 -0.02 -16.70 -24.46
CA GLN A 220 -1.39 -16.65 -23.95
C GLN A 220 -2.34 -17.50 -24.80
N ASP A 221 -3.16 -18.33 -24.16
CA ASP A 221 -4.29 -19.02 -24.79
C ASP A 221 -5.53 -18.11 -24.82
N VAL A 222 -5.72 -17.45 -25.97
CA VAL A 222 -6.86 -16.57 -26.29
C VAL A 222 -8.10 -17.31 -26.80
N SER A 223 -8.13 -18.65 -26.75
CA SER A 223 -9.33 -19.42 -27.11
C SER A 223 -10.52 -19.08 -26.19
N THR A 224 -11.75 -19.54 -26.48
CA THR A 224 -12.93 -19.29 -25.62
C THR A 224 -13.28 -20.45 -24.68
N ASN A 225 -12.52 -21.54 -24.74
CA ASN A 225 -12.75 -22.78 -23.99
C ASN A 225 -12.54 -22.60 -22.47
N PRO A 226 -13.19 -23.38 -21.60
CA PRO A 226 -12.88 -23.40 -20.17
C PRO A 226 -11.39 -23.73 -19.94
N GLY A 227 -10.72 -22.97 -19.06
CA GLY A 227 -9.29 -23.11 -18.80
C GLY A 227 -8.36 -22.24 -19.66
N ASN A 228 -8.93 -21.43 -20.55
CA ASN A 228 -8.23 -20.38 -21.29
C ASN A 228 -7.82 -19.19 -20.39
N ASP A 229 -7.16 -18.20 -20.97
CA ASP A 229 -6.58 -17.09 -20.21
C ASP A 229 -7.59 -16.05 -19.67
N TYR A 230 -8.87 -16.19 -20.01
CA TYR A 230 -9.93 -15.39 -19.38
C TYR A 230 -10.16 -15.79 -17.92
N ASP A 231 -9.97 -17.07 -17.62
CA ASP A 231 -10.31 -17.68 -16.34
C ASP A 231 -9.05 -18.03 -15.53
N THR A 232 -7.91 -18.26 -16.19
CA THR A 232 -6.62 -18.54 -15.55
C THR A 232 -5.97 -17.26 -15.02
N PRO A 233 -5.55 -17.18 -13.73
CA PRO A 233 -4.85 -16.01 -13.21
C PRO A 233 -3.49 -15.77 -13.88
N TYR A 234 -3.22 -14.52 -14.28
CA TYR A 234 -1.92 -14.09 -14.80
C TYR A 234 -1.48 -12.75 -14.21
N ILE A 235 -0.16 -12.62 -14.06
CA ILE A 235 0.51 -11.43 -13.57
C ILE A 235 1.65 -11.14 -14.53
N TYR A 236 1.83 -9.87 -14.86
CA TYR A 236 2.81 -9.43 -15.83
C TYR A 236 3.81 -8.48 -15.21
N GLY A 237 5.07 -8.74 -15.53
CA GLY A 237 6.21 -7.93 -15.13
C GLY A 237 7.47 -8.78 -14.85
N PRO A 238 8.55 -8.18 -14.34
CA PRO A 238 8.71 -6.75 -14.11
C PRO A 238 8.48 -5.94 -15.39
N ILE A 239 7.75 -4.84 -15.30
CA ILE A 239 7.43 -4.04 -16.48
C ILE A 239 8.71 -3.39 -17.02
N PRO A 240 9.00 -3.44 -18.33
CA PRO A 240 10.16 -2.75 -18.90
C PRO A 240 10.19 -1.28 -18.48
N GLY A 241 11.32 -0.82 -17.92
CA GLY A 241 11.48 0.53 -17.39
C GLY A 241 11.04 0.74 -15.93
N ASP A 242 10.46 -0.27 -15.28
CA ASP A 242 10.08 -0.23 -13.85
C ASP A 242 11.11 -0.91 -12.92
N THR A 243 12.32 -1.17 -13.43
CA THR A 243 13.46 -1.74 -12.69
C THR A 243 14.68 -0.81 -12.76
N GLY A 244 15.36 -0.61 -11.63
CA GLY A 244 16.58 0.21 -11.56
C GLY A 244 16.37 1.68 -11.15
N SER A 245 17.43 2.49 -11.28
CA SER A 245 17.40 3.93 -10.96
C SER A 245 16.55 4.68 -12.00
N GLY A 246 15.56 5.47 -11.54
CA GLY A 246 14.59 6.15 -12.41
C GLY A 246 13.33 5.34 -12.73
N ALA A 247 13.06 4.25 -11.99
CA ALA A 247 11.85 3.45 -12.14
C ALA A 247 10.58 4.31 -12.07
N THR A 248 9.70 4.09 -13.04
CA THR A 248 8.46 4.84 -13.31
C THR A 248 7.30 4.49 -12.37
N ASN A 249 7.49 3.52 -11.46
CA ASN A 249 6.51 3.00 -10.52
C ASN A 249 5.23 2.47 -11.21
N TYR A 250 5.41 1.78 -12.34
CA TYR A 250 4.30 1.16 -13.08
C TYR A 250 3.55 0.10 -12.26
N GLY A 251 4.24 -0.56 -11.33
CA GLY A 251 3.70 -1.68 -10.57
C GLY A 251 3.73 -2.96 -11.40
N TYR A 252 2.90 -3.93 -11.02
CA TYR A 252 2.64 -5.10 -11.85
C TYR A 252 1.24 -5.02 -12.45
N LEU A 253 1.04 -5.73 -13.55
CA LEU A 253 -0.24 -5.81 -14.22
C LEU A 253 -0.86 -7.18 -13.98
N TYR A 254 -2.17 -7.22 -13.80
CA TYR A 254 -2.91 -8.41 -13.45
C TYR A 254 -4.04 -8.58 -14.44
N ASN A 255 -4.27 -9.80 -14.93
CA ASN A 255 -5.55 -10.07 -15.55
C ASN A 255 -6.66 -10.05 -14.47
N TRP A 256 -7.91 -9.99 -14.91
CA TRP A 256 -9.00 -9.80 -13.94
C TRP A 256 -9.13 -10.98 -12.97
N SER A 257 -8.95 -12.21 -13.44
CA SER A 257 -8.91 -13.41 -12.60
C SER A 257 -7.84 -13.31 -11.50
N ALA A 258 -6.61 -12.88 -11.82
CA ALA A 258 -5.60 -12.64 -10.80
C ALA A 258 -5.98 -11.49 -9.86
N ALA A 259 -6.51 -10.37 -10.38
CA ALA A 259 -6.88 -9.21 -9.56
C ALA A 259 -7.98 -9.53 -8.53
N THR A 260 -8.89 -10.45 -8.85
CA THR A 260 -10.01 -10.90 -8.00
C THR A 260 -9.71 -12.20 -7.23
N ALA A 261 -8.45 -12.65 -7.22
CA ALA A 261 -8.02 -13.87 -6.54
C ALA A 261 -8.71 -15.16 -7.05
N GLY A 262 -8.91 -15.25 -8.36
CA GLY A 262 -9.31 -16.46 -9.06
C GLY A 262 -10.73 -16.45 -9.61
N GLU A 263 -11.41 -15.29 -9.67
CA GLU A 263 -12.76 -15.27 -10.24
C GLU A 263 -12.74 -15.50 -11.76
N THR A 264 -13.67 -16.33 -12.21
CA THR A 264 -13.81 -16.78 -13.60
C THR A 264 -15.09 -16.25 -14.22
N ARG A 265 -15.29 -16.52 -15.51
CA ARG A 265 -16.56 -16.29 -16.21
C ARG A 265 -17.69 -17.17 -15.70
N ILE A 266 -17.39 -18.24 -14.97
CA ILE A 266 -18.37 -19.16 -14.37
C ILE A 266 -18.75 -18.72 -12.96
N SER A 267 -17.77 -18.39 -12.12
CA SER A 267 -18.03 -17.93 -10.74
C SER A 267 -18.62 -16.52 -10.72
N HIS A 268 -18.14 -15.64 -11.62
CA HIS A 268 -18.61 -14.27 -11.77
C HIS A 268 -18.94 -13.94 -13.22
N ASP A 269 -20.11 -14.36 -13.69
CA ASP A 269 -20.63 -13.95 -14.99
C ASP A 269 -21.14 -12.48 -15.01
N GLN A 270 -21.63 -11.99 -16.16
CA GLN A 270 -22.14 -10.63 -16.36
C GLN A 270 -23.35 -10.25 -15.48
N THR A 271 -23.95 -11.20 -14.76
CA THR A 271 -25.11 -11.01 -13.87
C THR A 271 -24.73 -10.95 -12.39
N LYS A 272 -23.50 -11.35 -12.02
CA LYS A 272 -23.08 -11.47 -10.61
C LYS A 272 -22.67 -10.17 -9.93
N GLY A 273 -22.60 -9.06 -10.66
CA GLY A 273 -22.26 -7.76 -10.10
C GLY A 273 -20.80 -7.63 -9.69
N ASN A 274 -20.50 -7.60 -8.39
CA ASN A 274 -19.16 -7.31 -7.88
C ASN A 274 -18.46 -8.60 -7.37
N ALA A 275 -17.24 -8.87 -7.82
CA ALA A 275 -16.38 -9.93 -7.28
C ALA A 275 -16.16 -9.74 -5.78
N PRO A 276 -16.42 -10.71 -4.87
CA PRO A 276 -16.37 -10.55 -3.42
C PRO A 276 -14.99 -10.17 -2.88
N TYR A 277 -13.93 -10.68 -3.53
CA TYR A 277 -12.56 -10.69 -3.06
C TYR A 277 -11.58 -10.12 -4.09
N SER A 278 -10.36 -9.85 -3.64
CA SER A 278 -9.28 -9.35 -4.49
C SER A 278 -7.90 -9.58 -3.87
N ILE A 279 -6.85 -9.42 -4.66
CA ILE A 279 -5.45 -9.48 -4.17
C ILE A 279 -5.04 -8.25 -3.34
N CYS A 280 -5.97 -7.34 -3.07
CA CYS A 280 -5.75 -6.21 -2.18
C CYS A 280 -5.41 -6.68 -0.75
N PRO A 281 -4.65 -5.89 0.02
CA PRO A 281 -4.37 -6.20 1.41
C PRO A 281 -5.66 -6.45 2.21
N ALA A 282 -5.57 -7.20 3.31
CA ALA A 282 -6.68 -7.32 4.25
C ALA A 282 -7.22 -5.93 4.63
N ASN A 283 -8.55 -5.80 4.73
CA ASN A 283 -9.28 -4.54 4.92
C ASN A 283 -9.29 -3.56 3.73
N TRP A 284 -8.63 -3.92 2.62
CA TRP A 284 -8.69 -3.18 1.36
C TRP A 284 -9.33 -4.05 0.27
N ARG A 285 -9.88 -3.43 -0.76
CA ARG A 285 -10.51 -4.12 -1.88
C ARG A 285 -10.32 -3.40 -3.20
N LEU A 286 -10.58 -4.08 -4.31
CA LEU A 286 -10.75 -3.40 -5.58
C LEU A 286 -11.95 -2.42 -5.51
N PRO A 287 -11.84 -1.23 -6.12
CA PRO A 287 -12.94 -0.29 -6.26
C PRO A 287 -14.01 -0.84 -7.22
N THR A 288 -15.21 -0.29 -7.14
CA THR A 288 -16.34 -0.56 -8.02
C THR A 288 -16.30 0.37 -9.23
N GLY A 289 -16.66 -0.17 -10.38
CA GLY A 289 -16.66 0.52 -11.66
C GLY A 289 -18.03 0.44 -12.33
N GLY A 290 -18.30 1.36 -13.23
CA GLY A 290 -19.59 1.43 -13.90
C GLY A 290 -19.87 2.81 -14.47
N THR A 291 -21.05 2.96 -15.05
CA THR A 291 -21.52 4.24 -15.60
C THR A 291 -22.54 4.93 -14.69
N SER A 292 -22.83 4.33 -13.53
CA SER A 292 -23.72 4.90 -12.52
C SER A 292 -23.00 5.95 -11.68
N GLY A 293 -23.72 6.99 -11.28
CA GLY A 293 -23.21 7.99 -10.34
C GLY A 293 -23.00 7.46 -8.91
N THR A 294 -23.38 6.24 -8.59
CA THR A 294 -23.27 5.67 -7.23
C THR A 294 -22.09 4.72 -7.02
N VAL A 295 -21.37 4.37 -8.09
CA VAL A 295 -20.17 3.52 -8.02
C VAL A 295 -18.90 4.36 -7.89
N GLU A 296 -17.83 3.75 -7.36
CA GLU A 296 -16.70 4.48 -6.79
C GLU A 296 -15.86 5.25 -7.81
N PHE A 297 -15.55 4.67 -8.97
CA PHE A 297 -14.76 5.39 -9.97
C PHE A 297 -15.47 6.64 -10.51
N PRO A 298 -16.73 6.60 -10.97
CA PRO A 298 -17.48 7.80 -11.30
C PRO A 298 -17.66 8.78 -10.15
N MET A 299 -17.88 8.28 -8.93
CA MET A 299 -18.04 9.13 -7.74
C MET A 299 -16.75 9.91 -7.44
N LEU A 300 -15.61 9.21 -7.43
CA LEU A 300 -14.30 9.82 -7.27
C LEU A 300 -14.04 10.85 -8.38
N ASN A 301 -14.34 10.50 -9.64
CA ASN A 301 -14.16 11.40 -10.77
C ASN A 301 -14.92 12.72 -10.59
N ALA A 302 -16.19 12.65 -10.19
CA ALA A 302 -16.99 13.84 -9.91
C ALA A 302 -16.46 14.64 -8.72
N LYS A 303 -16.16 13.95 -7.61
CA LYS A 303 -15.71 14.59 -6.36
C LYS A 303 -14.36 15.27 -6.47
N MET A 304 -13.43 14.73 -7.25
CA MET A 304 -12.14 15.38 -7.51
C MET A 304 -12.29 16.66 -8.36
N SER A 305 -13.30 16.71 -9.24
CA SER A 305 -13.60 17.91 -10.04
C SER A 305 -14.41 18.95 -9.25
N ASN A 306 -15.37 18.48 -8.46
CA ASN A 306 -16.23 19.28 -7.59
C ASN A 306 -16.48 18.51 -6.28
N SER A 307 -15.91 18.99 -5.16
CA SER A 307 -16.01 18.34 -3.85
C SER A 307 -17.45 18.19 -3.34
N ASP A 308 -18.37 19.00 -3.83
CA ASP A 308 -19.78 18.99 -3.42
C ASP A 308 -20.65 18.06 -4.28
N ALA A 309 -20.07 17.42 -5.31
CA ALA A 309 -20.82 16.52 -6.20
C ALA A 309 -21.53 15.42 -5.41
N THR A 310 -22.84 15.28 -5.61
CA THR A 310 -23.66 14.24 -4.95
C THR A 310 -23.87 13.00 -5.84
N THR A 311 -23.50 13.11 -7.11
CA THR A 311 -23.56 12.04 -8.11
C THR A 311 -22.23 11.94 -8.85
N GLY A 312 -21.84 10.70 -9.18
CA GLY A 312 -20.66 10.41 -9.97
C GLY A 312 -20.78 10.83 -11.44
N SER A 313 -19.63 10.99 -12.08
CA SER A 313 -19.48 11.51 -13.44
C SER A 313 -18.60 10.60 -14.27
N ILE A 314 -18.99 10.35 -15.52
CA ILE A 314 -18.15 9.69 -16.54
C ILE A 314 -17.49 10.68 -17.51
N SER A 315 -17.62 11.99 -17.25
CA SER A 315 -16.96 13.03 -18.05
C SER A 315 -15.45 12.97 -17.86
N GLY A 316 -14.71 13.05 -18.96
CA GLY A 316 -13.27 12.82 -18.96
C GLY A 316 -12.38 13.99 -19.36
N GLY A 317 -12.93 14.99 -20.07
CA GLY A 317 -12.17 16.11 -20.60
C GLY A 317 -11.71 17.14 -19.57
N SER A 318 -11.50 18.38 -20.01
CA SER A 318 -10.98 19.46 -19.16
C SER A 318 -11.78 19.64 -17.87
N GLY A 319 -11.07 19.69 -16.74
CA GLY A 319 -11.65 19.76 -15.40
C GLY A 319 -11.77 18.39 -14.71
N PHE A 320 -11.53 17.29 -15.44
CA PHE A 320 -11.52 15.94 -14.90
C PHE A 320 -10.13 15.30 -14.99
N TYR A 321 -9.59 15.12 -16.20
CA TYR A 321 -8.36 14.32 -16.40
C TYR A 321 -7.16 14.80 -15.59
N GLN A 322 -7.04 16.11 -15.31
CA GLN A 322 -5.90 16.67 -14.56
C GLN A 322 -5.78 16.03 -13.17
N ASN A 323 -6.90 15.72 -12.53
CA ASN A 323 -6.93 15.05 -11.22
C ASN A 323 -6.44 13.61 -11.29
N TRP A 324 -6.51 12.99 -12.46
CA TRP A 324 -6.10 11.61 -12.70
C TRP A 324 -4.64 11.47 -13.15
N GLN A 325 -3.98 12.56 -13.52
CA GLN A 325 -2.58 12.54 -13.91
C GLN A 325 -1.63 12.29 -12.72
N HIS A 326 -0.35 12.05 -13.01
CA HIS A 326 0.67 11.79 -11.98
C HIS A 326 0.80 12.92 -10.95
N GLY A 327 0.67 14.19 -11.39
CA GLY A 327 0.65 15.36 -10.50
C GLY A 327 -0.71 15.66 -9.88
N GLY A 328 -1.76 14.93 -10.26
CA GLY A 328 -3.12 15.11 -9.77
C GLY A 328 -3.40 14.37 -8.46
N ALA A 329 -4.60 14.55 -7.91
CA ALA A 329 -5.02 13.93 -6.65
C ALA A 329 -4.98 12.39 -6.70
N PHE A 330 -5.32 11.77 -7.83
CA PHE A 330 -5.21 10.32 -7.99
C PHE A 330 -3.75 9.88 -8.14
N LYS A 331 -2.80 10.73 -8.56
CA LYS A 331 -1.44 10.32 -8.94
C LYS A 331 -1.40 9.19 -9.97
N GLY A 332 -2.23 9.24 -11.02
CA GLY A 332 -2.33 8.15 -11.98
C GLY A 332 -1.03 7.93 -12.75
N VAL A 333 -0.75 6.65 -13.02
CA VAL A 333 0.44 6.22 -13.73
C VAL A 333 0.03 5.61 -15.07
N PHE A 334 0.67 6.05 -16.16
CA PHE A 334 0.43 5.54 -17.51
C PHE A 334 1.17 4.21 -17.72
N SER A 335 0.73 3.18 -17.00
CA SER A 335 1.35 1.85 -16.96
C SER A 335 1.10 0.99 -18.18
N GLY A 336 0.35 1.46 -19.18
CA GLY A 336 -0.04 0.68 -20.34
C GLY A 336 -0.94 -0.50 -19.99
N SER A 337 -0.93 -1.50 -20.87
CA SER A 337 -1.63 -2.77 -20.70
C SER A 337 -0.83 -3.94 -21.25
N TRP A 338 -1.12 -5.13 -20.74
CA TRP A 338 -0.58 -6.37 -21.28
C TRP A 338 -1.66 -7.13 -22.06
N ASN A 339 -1.34 -7.59 -23.27
CA ASN A 339 -2.24 -8.38 -24.10
C ASN A 339 -1.46 -9.39 -24.95
N ALA A 340 -1.82 -10.68 -24.89
CA ALA A 340 -1.27 -11.73 -25.75
C ALA A 340 0.27 -11.78 -25.81
N GLY A 341 0.95 -11.58 -24.67
CA GLY A 341 2.42 -11.52 -24.62
C GLY A 341 3.04 -10.18 -25.03
N VAL A 342 2.23 -9.19 -25.40
CA VAL A 342 2.67 -7.85 -25.81
C VAL A 342 2.34 -6.82 -24.75
N PHE A 343 3.35 -6.07 -24.34
CA PHE A 343 3.20 -4.88 -23.51
C PHE A 343 3.05 -3.64 -24.41
N GLN A 344 2.02 -2.82 -24.17
CA GLN A 344 1.67 -1.70 -25.05
C GLN A 344 1.11 -0.51 -24.29
N GLY A 345 1.23 0.69 -24.90
CA GLY A 345 0.64 1.92 -24.38
C GLY A 345 1.35 2.51 -23.14
N GLN A 346 2.55 2.04 -22.82
CA GLN A 346 3.35 2.59 -21.74
C GLN A 346 3.60 4.10 -21.95
N SER A 347 3.53 4.87 -20.87
CA SER A 347 3.65 6.33 -20.88
C SER A 347 2.57 7.10 -21.66
N SER A 348 1.59 6.43 -22.27
CA SER A 348 0.48 7.07 -22.99
C SER A 348 -0.90 6.82 -22.38
N ILE A 349 -1.11 5.63 -21.79
CA ILE A 349 -2.38 5.25 -21.18
C ILE A 349 -2.13 4.52 -19.86
N GLY A 350 -3.00 4.72 -18.87
CA GLY A 350 -3.04 3.94 -17.64
C GLY A 350 -4.38 3.24 -17.50
N HIS A 351 -4.38 2.00 -17.02
CA HIS A 351 -5.60 1.22 -16.80
C HIS A 351 -5.68 0.69 -15.38
N PHE A 352 -6.87 0.74 -14.79
CA PHE A 352 -7.13 0.27 -13.43
C PHE A 352 -8.34 -0.65 -13.39
N TRP A 353 -8.17 -1.82 -12.80
CA TRP A 353 -9.27 -2.74 -12.62
C TRP A 353 -10.27 -2.25 -11.57
N SER A 354 -11.54 -2.57 -11.82
CA SER A 354 -12.57 -2.59 -10.79
C SER A 354 -12.96 -4.04 -10.47
N ARG A 355 -13.67 -4.25 -9.37
CA ARG A 355 -14.30 -5.55 -9.05
C ARG A 355 -15.63 -5.79 -9.77
N SER A 356 -16.11 -4.83 -10.57
CA SER A 356 -17.44 -4.88 -11.17
C SER A 356 -17.41 -5.57 -12.54
N VAL A 357 -18.31 -6.54 -12.75
CA VAL A 357 -18.47 -7.18 -14.07
C VAL A 357 -19.08 -6.21 -15.08
N TYR A 358 -18.81 -6.44 -16.37
CA TYR A 358 -19.42 -5.65 -17.43
C TYR A 358 -20.81 -6.23 -17.75
N PRO A 359 -21.90 -5.45 -17.65
CA PRO A 359 -23.23 -5.92 -18.04
C PRO A 359 -23.22 -6.32 -19.51
N THR A 360 -23.94 -7.39 -19.86
CA THR A 360 -24.11 -7.90 -21.24
C THR A 360 -22.94 -8.63 -21.88
N ASP A 361 -21.75 -8.68 -21.28
CA ASP A 361 -20.60 -9.38 -21.88
C ASP A 361 -19.72 -10.03 -20.80
N VAL A 362 -19.78 -11.36 -20.72
CA VAL A 362 -19.02 -12.16 -19.75
C VAL A 362 -17.51 -12.04 -19.92
N THR A 363 -17.05 -11.68 -21.12
CA THR A 363 -15.62 -11.54 -21.44
C THR A 363 -15.04 -10.19 -20.98
N LYS A 364 -15.91 -9.25 -20.59
CA LYS A 364 -15.54 -7.91 -20.18
C LYS A 364 -15.82 -7.65 -18.70
N VAL A 365 -15.06 -6.69 -18.18
CA VAL A 365 -15.12 -6.22 -16.79
C VAL A 365 -14.94 -4.71 -16.77
N ARG A 366 -15.53 -4.04 -15.78
CA ARG A 366 -15.42 -2.58 -15.66
C ARG A 366 -13.99 -2.20 -15.28
N SER A 367 -13.50 -1.15 -15.91
CA SER A 367 -12.18 -0.59 -15.68
C SER A 367 -12.22 0.92 -15.86
N THR A 368 -11.21 1.57 -15.30
CA THR A 368 -10.91 2.97 -15.60
C THR A 368 -9.71 3.02 -16.52
N TYR A 369 -9.73 3.93 -17.50
CA TYR A 369 -8.49 4.31 -18.18
C TYR A 369 -8.27 5.81 -18.18
N ILE A 370 -7.00 6.19 -18.16
CA ILE A 370 -6.53 7.57 -18.12
C ILE A 370 -5.56 7.81 -19.27
N LYS A 371 -5.64 9.00 -19.87
CA LYS A 371 -4.73 9.51 -20.90
C LYS A 371 -4.20 10.87 -20.47
N VAL A 372 -3.35 11.46 -21.31
CA VAL A 372 -2.82 12.81 -21.09
C VAL A 372 -3.90 13.88 -21.08
N ASP A 373 -5.01 13.69 -21.78
CA ASP A 373 -6.06 14.69 -22.02
C ASP A 373 -7.48 14.20 -21.72
N ASP A 374 -7.62 12.96 -21.22
CA ASP A 374 -8.92 12.35 -21.00
C ASP A 374 -8.90 11.29 -19.88
N VAL A 375 -10.07 11.03 -19.29
CA VAL A 375 -10.30 9.94 -18.32
C VAL A 375 -11.66 9.29 -18.53
N HIS A 376 -11.71 7.97 -18.48
CA HIS A 376 -12.96 7.22 -18.61
C HIS A 376 -13.14 6.31 -17.39
N PRO A 377 -13.81 6.79 -16.33
CA PRO A 377 -13.96 6.05 -15.07
C PRO A 377 -14.99 4.91 -15.13
N GLY A 378 -15.74 4.82 -16.22
CA GLY A 378 -16.80 3.81 -16.41
C GLY A 378 -16.57 2.84 -17.57
N ASN A 379 -15.33 2.74 -18.07
CA ASN A 379 -15.03 1.95 -19.26
C ASN A 379 -15.14 0.42 -19.02
N GLY A 380 -15.04 -0.37 -20.08
CA GLY A 380 -14.88 -1.82 -20.05
C GLY A 380 -13.52 -2.25 -20.59
N GLY A 381 -12.99 -3.34 -20.05
CA GLY A 381 -11.80 -4.02 -20.56
C GLY A 381 -12.04 -5.52 -20.64
N THR A 382 -11.38 -6.19 -21.57
CA THR A 382 -11.43 -7.65 -21.67
C THR A 382 -10.70 -8.26 -20.48
N ARG A 383 -11.27 -9.28 -19.83
CA ARG A 383 -10.74 -9.90 -18.60
C ARG A 383 -9.30 -10.40 -18.71
N ILE A 384 -8.89 -10.81 -19.91
CA ILE A 384 -7.54 -11.33 -20.20
C ILE A 384 -6.45 -10.27 -20.09
N LEU A 385 -6.80 -8.99 -20.24
CA LEU A 385 -5.83 -7.91 -20.28
C LEU A 385 -5.15 -7.71 -18.93
N GLY A 386 -3.84 -7.48 -18.93
CA GLY A 386 -3.13 -7.09 -17.73
C GLY A 386 -3.29 -5.59 -17.48
N TYR A 387 -4.01 -5.21 -16.42
CA TYR A 387 -4.09 -3.82 -15.96
C TYR A 387 -3.57 -3.65 -14.52
N ALA A 388 -3.30 -2.41 -14.14
CA ALA A 388 -2.83 -2.11 -12.80
C ALA A 388 -3.96 -2.27 -11.76
N VAL A 389 -3.55 -2.53 -10.52
CA VAL A 389 -4.45 -2.62 -9.37
C VAL A 389 -4.14 -1.47 -8.41
N ARG A 390 -5.21 -0.79 -7.99
CA ARG A 390 -5.21 0.13 -6.86
C ARG A 390 -6.34 -0.25 -5.93
N CYS A 391 -5.99 -0.39 -4.67
CA CYS A 391 -6.94 -0.81 -3.66
C CYS A 391 -7.56 0.40 -2.97
N LEU A 392 -8.78 0.20 -2.50
CA LEU A 392 -9.59 1.15 -1.78
C LEU A 392 -10.00 0.57 -0.43
N MET A 393 -10.12 1.44 0.56
CA MET A 393 -10.66 1.17 1.89
C MET A 393 -11.81 2.14 2.16
N ASP A 394 -12.90 1.59 2.69
CA ASP A 394 -14.10 2.33 3.10
C ASP A 394 -13.96 2.95 4.49
#